data_AF-A0A963R759-F1
#
_entry.id   AF-A0A963R759-F1
#
_cell.length_a   1.000
_cell.length_b   1.000
_cell.length_c   1.000
_cell.angle_alpha   90.00
_cell.angle_beta   90.00
_cell.angle_gamma   90.00
#
_symmetry.space_group_name_H-M   'P 1'
#
loop_
_entity.id
_entity.type
_entity.pdbx_description
1 polymer ?
#
loop_
_entity_poly.entity_id
_entity_poly.type
_entity_poly.pdbx_seq_one_letter_code
_entity_poly.pdbx_strand_id
1 'polypeptide(L)'
;MDSRADRRFVVDKDIECQIDGRVERAFLYDLSISGCMIEISKGQFEVGNALVLKLTHFIEAYGQVVWQIGENAGVRFEEQLPDVLVEKLGFQPITTPFEDILPRDRFGRLLPSLPAYQERPNLGL
;
A
#
# COMPACT_ATOMS: atom_id res chain seq x y z
N MET A 1 21.95 9.60 -7.14
CA MET A 1 21.30 9.40 -8.45
C MET A 1 19.98 8.72 -8.13
N ASP A 2 18.97 9.52 -7.78
CA ASP A 2 17.65 9.03 -7.36
C ASP A 2 16.70 9.33 -8.51
N SER A 3 16.52 8.37 -9.41
CA SER A 3 15.65 8.53 -10.59
C SER A 3 14.34 7.78 -10.37
N ARG A 4 13.68 8.05 -9.24
CA ARG A 4 12.30 7.63 -8.97
C ARG A 4 11.39 8.82 -9.26
N ALA A 5 10.82 8.85 -10.46
CA ALA A 5 9.99 9.97 -10.92
C ALA A 5 8.61 10.03 -10.23
N ASP A 6 8.09 8.88 -9.80
CA ASP A 6 6.71 8.74 -9.34
C ASP A 6 6.61 8.39 -7.85
N ARG A 7 5.64 9.01 -7.17
CA ARG A 7 5.32 8.73 -5.76
C ARG A 7 4.87 7.27 -5.61
N ARG A 8 5.49 6.57 -4.64
CA ARG A 8 5.15 5.19 -4.28
C ARG A 8 4.38 5.13 -2.97
N PHE A 9 3.43 4.22 -2.91
CA PHE A 9 2.62 3.91 -1.74
C PHE A 9 2.90 2.48 -1.31
N VAL A 10 3.05 2.27 -0.01
CA VAL A 10 3.11 0.93 0.57
C VAL A 10 1.69 0.36 0.55
N VAL A 11 1.54 -0.87 0.07
CA VAL A 11 0.24 -1.55 -0.07
C VAL A 11 0.16 -2.79 0.82
N ASP A 12 1.20 -3.62 0.81
CA ASP A 12 1.34 -4.88 1.56
C ASP A 12 0.12 -5.82 1.40
N LYS A 13 -0.04 -6.38 0.19
CA LYS A 13 -1.24 -7.17 -0.16
C LYS A 13 -0.93 -8.35 -1.06
N ASP A 14 -1.54 -9.51 -0.76
CA ASP A 14 -1.58 -10.64 -1.70
C ASP A 14 -2.47 -10.34 -2.92
N ILE A 15 -1.91 -10.54 -4.11
CA ILE A 15 -2.58 -10.38 -5.40
C ILE A 15 -2.39 -11.62 -6.27
N GLU A 16 -3.27 -11.78 -7.26
CA GLU A 16 -3.06 -12.72 -8.34
C GLU A 16 -2.23 -12.05 -9.44
N CYS A 17 -1.31 -12.81 -10.03
CA CYS A 17 -0.62 -12.42 -11.25
C CYS A 17 -0.73 -13.54 -12.28
N GLN A 18 -0.72 -13.16 -13.56
CA GLN A 18 -0.68 -14.10 -14.67
C GLN A 18 0.61 -13.90 -15.45
N ILE A 19 1.38 -14.97 -15.60
CA ILE A 19 2.65 -15.00 -16.34
C ILE A 19 2.66 -16.25 -17.23
N ASP A 20 2.98 -16.10 -18.51
CA ASP A 20 2.99 -17.19 -19.49
C ASP A 20 1.74 -18.09 -19.46
N GLY A 21 0.56 -17.48 -19.22
CA GLY A 21 -0.72 -18.18 -19.13
C GLY A 21 -0.97 -18.92 -17.82
N ARG A 22 -0.06 -18.86 -16.84
CA ARG A 22 -0.22 -19.43 -15.50
C ARG A 22 -0.64 -18.36 -14.50
N VAL A 23 -1.57 -18.70 -13.62
CA VAL A 23 -1.97 -17.84 -12.51
C VAL A 23 -1.16 -18.21 -11.28
N GLU A 24 -0.43 -17.25 -10.76
CA GLU A 24 0.40 -17.37 -9.55
C GLU A 24 -0.03 -16.31 -8.52
N ARG A 25 0.34 -16.53 -7.26
CA ARG A 25 0.16 -15.52 -6.20
C ARG A 25 1.43 -14.70 -6.04
N ALA A 26 1.26 -13.40 -5.86
CA ALA A 26 2.33 -12.46 -5.59
C ALA A 26 1.99 -11.59 -4.39
N PHE A 27 2.99 -11.19 -3.62
CA PHE A 27 2.87 -10.19 -2.57
C PHE A 27 3.24 -8.81 -3.14
N LEU A 28 2.29 -7.87 -3.14
CA LEU A 28 2.47 -6.50 -3.60
C LEU A 28 2.95 -5.62 -2.45
N TYR A 29 4.22 -5.22 -2.49
CA TYR A 29 4.83 -4.37 -1.47
C TYR A 29 4.50 -2.89 -1.66
N ASP A 30 4.78 -2.38 -2.85
CA ASP A 30 4.58 -0.97 -3.18
C ASP A 30 3.96 -0.78 -4.56
N LEU A 31 3.30 0.35 -4.75
CA LEU A 31 2.63 0.73 -5.99
C LEU A 31 2.85 2.22 -6.30
N SER A 32 3.06 2.53 -7.58
CA SER A 32 3.07 3.87 -8.17
C SER A 32 2.21 3.88 -9.43
N ILE A 33 2.04 5.04 -10.05
CA ILE A 33 1.33 5.14 -11.34
C ILE A 33 2.02 4.35 -12.47
N SER A 34 3.34 4.16 -12.41
CA SER A 34 4.11 3.59 -13.51
C SER A 34 4.61 2.16 -13.24
N GLY A 35 4.36 1.61 -12.05
CA GLY A 35 4.90 0.31 -11.67
C GLY A 35 4.76 -0.02 -10.20
N CYS A 36 5.24 -1.20 -9.84
CA CYS A 36 5.18 -1.76 -8.49
C CYS A 36 6.40 -2.63 -8.16
N MET A 37 6.54 -2.97 -6.88
CA MET A 37 7.38 -4.07 -6.42
C MET A 37 6.52 -5.24 -5.97
N ILE A 38 6.84 -6.44 -6.45
CA ILE A 38 6.18 -7.68 -6.04
C ILE A 38 7.20 -8.73 -5.59
N GLU A 39 6.74 -9.67 -4.78
CA GLU A 39 7.42 -10.93 -4.50
C GLU A 39 6.58 -12.09 -5.00
N ILE A 40 7.22 -13.06 -5.66
CA ILE A 40 6.56 -14.29 -6.13
C ILE A 40 7.40 -15.47 -5.62
N SER A 41 6.85 -16.23 -4.67
CA SER A 41 7.56 -17.37 -4.04
C SER A 41 7.54 -18.63 -4.91
N LYS A 42 6.68 -18.68 -5.94
CA LYS A 42 6.52 -19.83 -6.84
C LYS A 42 6.34 -19.36 -8.27
N GLY A 43 7.32 -19.67 -9.11
CA GLY A 43 7.33 -19.30 -10.53
C GLY A 43 8.74 -18.93 -10.97
N GLN A 44 9.06 -19.23 -12.23
CA GLN A 44 10.22 -18.63 -12.88
C GLN A 44 9.72 -17.36 -13.57
N PHE A 45 10.15 -16.22 -13.07
CA PHE A 45 10.05 -14.95 -13.77
C PHE A 45 11.48 -14.46 -13.98
N GLU A 46 11.68 -13.84 -15.13
CA GLU A 46 12.94 -13.25 -15.56
C GLU A 46 12.68 -11.81 -16.00
N VAL A 47 13.74 -11.01 -15.97
CA VAL A 47 13.72 -9.66 -16.54
C VAL A 47 13.25 -9.74 -18.00
N GLY A 48 12.25 -8.93 -18.33
CA GLY A 48 11.65 -8.88 -19.65
C GLY A 48 10.34 -9.66 -19.79
N ASN A 49 9.98 -10.54 -18.84
CA ASN A 49 8.68 -11.22 -18.89
C ASN A 49 7.53 -10.22 -18.78
N ALA A 50 6.50 -10.44 -19.60
CA ALA A 50 5.22 -9.74 -19.52
C ALA A 50 4.31 -10.46 -18.52
N LEU A 51 3.57 -9.68 -17.74
CA LEU A 51 2.63 -10.20 -16.77
C LEU A 51 1.39 -9.30 -16.64
N VAL A 52 0.32 -9.90 -16.13
CA VAL A 52 -0.90 -9.19 -15.75
C VAL A 52 -1.04 -9.28 -14.24
N LEU A 53 -1.21 -8.14 -13.58
CA LEU A 53 -1.38 -8.03 -12.13
C LEU A 53 -2.83 -7.69 -11.79
N LYS A 54 -3.53 -8.55 -11.06
CA LYS A 54 -4.88 -8.24 -10.56
C LYS A 54 -4.80 -7.47 -9.25
N LEU A 55 -4.79 -6.15 -9.34
CA LEU A 55 -4.68 -5.25 -8.18
C LEU A 55 -5.98 -5.26 -7.34
N THR A 56 -7.12 -5.40 -8.01
CA THR A 56 -8.45 -5.59 -7.41
C THR A 56 -9.30 -6.55 -8.25
N HIS A 57 -10.55 -6.82 -7.83
CA HIS A 57 -11.52 -7.59 -8.63
C HIS A 57 -11.85 -6.97 -10.00
N PHE A 58 -11.64 -5.66 -10.17
CA PHE A 58 -12.04 -4.94 -11.38
C PHE A 58 -10.87 -4.29 -12.11
N ILE A 59 -9.65 -4.41 -11.58
CA ILE A 59 -8.52 -3.64 -12.05
C ILE A 59 -7.31 -4.54 -12.22
N GLU A 60 -6.86 -4.59 -13.46
CA GLU A 60 -5.69 -5.31 -13.91
C GLU A 60 -4.66 -4.31 -14.44
N ALA A 61 -3.39 -4.57 -14.15
CA ALA A 61 -2.27 -3.80 -14.68
C ALA A 61 -1.40 -4.72 -15.53
N TYR A 62 -1.23 -4.35 -16.81
CA TYR A 62 -0.29 -5.01 -17.72
C TYR A 62 1.10 -4.42 -17.50
N GLY A 63 2.11 -5.27 -17.39
CA GLY A 63 3.45 -4.80 -17.13
C GLY A 63 4.54 -5.78 -17.50
N GLN A 64 5.77 -5.31 -17.36
CA GLN A 64 6.98 -6.06 -17.66
C GLN A 64 7.92 -6.04 -16.46
N VAL A 65 8.54 -7.18 -16.16
CA VAL A 65 9.62 -7.26 -15.17
C VAL A 65 10.83 -6.48 -15.66
N VAL A 66 11.26 -5.46 -14.91
CA VAL A 66 12.40 -4.59 -15.26
C VAL A 66 13.66 -4.87 -14.45
N TRP A 67 13.52 -5.51 -13.29
CA TRP A 67 14.63 -6.02 -12.49
C TRP A 67 14.15 -7.15 -11.59
N GLN A 68 15.08 -8.00 -11.16
CA GLN A 68 14.81 -9.11 -10.24
C GLN A 68 16.00 -9.33 -9.29
N ILE A 69 15.69 -9.55 -8.02
CA ILE A 69 16.66 -9.94 -6.98
C ILE A 69 16.00 -10.98 -6.08
N GLY A 70 16.44 -12.24 -6.20
CA GLY A 70 15.80 -13.36 -5.49
C GLY A 70 14.35 -13.53 -5.94
N GLU A 71 13.43 -13.56 -4.98
CA GLU A 71 11.99 -13.67 -5.21
C GLU A 71 11.31 -12.31 -5.45
N ASN A 72 12.06 -11.20 -5.36
CA ASN A 72 11.55 -9.86 -5.58
C ASN A 72 11.75 -9.42 -7.02
N ALA A 73 10.73 -8.76 -7.59
CA ALA A 73 10.76 -8.16 -8.91
C ALA A 73 10.16 -6.76 -8.91
N GLY A 74 10.77 -5.89 -9.72
CA GLY A 74 10.17 -4.62 -10.11
C GLY A 74 9.41 -4.78 -11.41
N VAL A 75 8.17 -4.31 -11.44
CA VAL A 75 7.32 -4.33 -12.63
C VAL A 75 7.07 -2.91 -13.08
N ARG A 76 7.29 -2.65 -14.37
CA ARG A 76 6.88 -1.41 -15.02
C ARG A 76 5.57 -1.65 -15.76
N PHE A 77 4.59 -0.78 -15.58
CA PHE A 77 3.32 -0.87 -16.29
C PHE A 77 3.44 -0.39 -17.73
N GLU A 78 2.69 -1.03 -18.63
CA GLU A 78 2.59 -0.61 -20.03
C GLU A 78 1.80 0.70 -20.15
N GLU A 79 0.74 0.83 -19.35
CA GLU A 79 -0.07 2.04 -19.22
C GLU A 79 -0.01 2.56 -17.78
N GLN A 80 0.00 3.89 -17.62
CA GLN A 80 -0.04 4.48 -16.29
C GLN A 80 -1.39 4.25 -15.63
N LEU A 81 -1.36 3.87 -14.35
CA LEU A 81 -2.56 3.81 -13.52
C LEU A 81 -3.01 5.22 -13.13
N PRO A 82 -4.33 5.47 -13.01
CA PRO A 82 -4.83 6.73 -12.47
C PRO A 82 -4.32 6.98 -11.04
N ASP A 83 -3.88 8.20 -10.74
CA ASP A 83 -3.36 8.58 -9.41
C ASP A 83 -4.31 8.20 -8.26
N VAL A 84 -5.61 8.47 -8.42
CA VAL A 84 -6.65 8.17 -7.43
C VAL A 84 -6.74 6.67 -7.11
N LEU A 85 -6.44 5.81 -8.06
CA LEU A 85 -6.43 4.37 -7.85
C LEU A 85 -5.25 3.96 -6.98
N VAL A 86 -4.06 4.46 -7.31
CA VAL A 86 -2.83 4.18 -6.57
C VAL A 86 -2.95 4.67 -5.13
N GLU A 87 -3.48 5.88 -4.93
CA GLU A 87 -3.76 6.43 -3.60
C GLU A 87 -4.74 5.58 -2.81
N LYS A 88 -5.84 5.16 -3.44
CA LYS A 88 -6.85 4.33 -2.78
C LYS A 88 -6.33 2.94 -2.43
N LEU A 89 -5.48 2.35 -3.26
CA LEU A 89 -4.85 1.06 -3.00
C LEU A 89 -3.80 1.12 -1.89
N GLY A 90 -3.05 2.22 -1.83
CA GLY A 90 -2.11 2.50 -0.74
C GLY A 90 -2.76 2.96 0.56
N PHE A 91 -4.08 3.18 0.58
CA PHE A 91 -4.79 3.60 1.78
C PHE A 91 -5.08 2.38 2.66
N GLN A 92 -4.35 2.28 3.78
CA GLN A 92 -4.66 1.36 4.85
C GLN A 92 -5.51 2.11 5.91
N PRO A 93 -6.85 1.92 5.94
CA PRO A 93 -7.66 2.49 7.01
C PRO A 93 -7.18 1.93 8.35
N ILE A 94 -7.16 2.79 9.37
CA ILE A 94 -6.94 2.33 10.74
C ILE A 94 -8.11 1.40 11.08
N THR A 95 -7.82 0.11 11.19
CA THR A 95 -8.81 -0.93 11.57
C THR A 95 -8.98 -1.04 13.08
N THR A 96 -8.15 -0.33 13.85
CA THR A 96 -8.25 -0.22 15.30
C THR A 96 -9.59 0.42 15.68
N PRO A 97 -10.41 -0.21 16.55
CA PRO A 97 -11.62 0.38 17.09
C PRO A 97 -11.34 1.77 17.64
N PHE A 98 -12.26 2.72 17.44
CA PHE A 98 -12.09 4.10 17.91
C PHE A 98 -11.74 4.17 19.40
N GLU A 99 -12.28 3.24 20.18
CA GLU A 99 -12.10 3.10 21.64
C GLU A 99 -10.64 2.77 22.02
N ASP A 100 -9.91 2.10 21.13
CA ASP A 100 -8.51 1.71 21.30
C ASP A 100 -7.54 2.76 20.70
N ILE A 101 -8.06 3.74 19.93
CA ILE A 101 -7.26 4.84 19.38
C ILE A 101 -7.03 5.88 20.48
N LEU A 102 -5.89 5.77 21.15
CA LEU A 102 -5.47 6.79 22.11
C LEU A 102 -5.28 8.13 21.37
N PRO A 103 -5.94 9.21 21.83
CA PRO A 103 -5.87 10.50 21.16
C PRO A 103 -4.43 11.05 21.24
N ARG A 104 -3.93 11.55 20.11
CA ARG A 104 -2.57 12.08 19.97
C ARG A 104 -2.59 13.54 19.54
N ASP A 105 -1.55 14.27 19.93
CA ASP A 105 -1.33 15.63 19.43
C ASP A 105 -0.86 15.62 17.96
N ARG A 106 -0.70 16.81 17.37
CA ARG A 106 -0.23 16.98 15.98
C ARG A 106 1.22 16.50 15.73
N PHE A 107 1.96 16.14 16.78
CA PHE A 107 3.32 15.61 16.72
C PHE A 107 3.36 14.10 17.00
N GLY A 108 2.20 13.44 17.13
CA GLY A 108 2.06 12.01 17.38
C GLY A 108 2.24 11.59 18.85
N ARG A 109 2.36 12.53 19.79
CA ARG A 109 2.49 12.24 21.23
C ARG A 109 1.11 11.95 21.80
N LEU A 110 1.04 11.05 22.78
CA LEU A 110 -0.21 10.77 23.49
C LEU A 110 -0.71 12.05 24.17
N LEU A 111 -1.98 12.38 23.97
CA LEU A 111 -2.61 13.45 24.73
C LEU A 111 -2.69 13.04 26.20
N PRO A 112 -2.38 13.96 27.13
CA PRO A 112 -2.55 13.70 28.54
C PRO A 112 -4.03 13.42 28.82
N SER A 113 -4.30 12.51 29.75
CA SER A 113 -5.65 12.34 30.29
C SER A 113 -6.13 13.67 30.84
N LEU A 114 -7.33 14.09 30.43
CA LEU A 114 -7.97 15.25 31.01
C LEU A 114 -8.17 14.96 32.51
N PRO A 115 -7.85 15.90 33.42
CA PRO A 115 -8.27 15.77 34.81
C PRO A 115 -9.79 15.63 34.81
N ALA A 116 -10.31 14.71 35.64
CA ALA A 116 -11.74 14.59 35.84
C ALA A 116 -12.31 15.99 36.13
N TYR A 117 -13.40 16.34 35.46
CA TYR A 117 -14.08 17.61 35.66
C TYR A 117 -14.35 17.77 37.16
N GLN A 118 -13.61 18.66 37.81
CA GLN A 118 -13.91 19.08 39.17
C GLN A 118 -15.08 20.05 39.05
N GLU A 119 -16.26 19.63 39.51
CA GLU A 119 -17.39 20.53 39.69
C GLU A 119 -16.90 21.77 40.43
N ARG A 120 -17.00 22.92 39.76
CA ARG A 120 -16.70 24.19 40.42
C ARG A 120 -17.71 24.34 41.56
N PRO A 121 -17.28 24.62 42.80
CA PRO A 121 -18.23 24.87 43.87
C PRO A 121 -19.13 26.03 43.47
N ASN A 122 -20.44 25.81 43.55
CA ASN A 122 -21.45 26.86 43.37
C ASN A 122 -21.14 27.99 44.36
N LEU A 123 -20.58 29.10 43.86
CA LEU A 123 -20.58 30.36 44.58
C LEU A 123 -22.00 30.90 44.49
N GLY A 124 -22.81 30.50 45.47
CA GLY A 124 -24.17 31.01 45.64
C GLY A 124 -24.15 32.55 45.74
N LEU A 125 -24.99 33.17 44.92
CA LEU A 125 -25.44 34.55 45.07
C LEU A 125 -26.89 34.51 45.57
#